data_AF-A0A920ECM7-F1
#
_entry.id   AF-A0A920ECM7-F1
#
_cell.length_a   1.000
_cell.length_b   1.000
_cell.length_c   1.000
_cell.angle_alpha   90.00
_cell.angle_beta   90.00
_cell.angle_gamma   90.00
#
_symmetry.space_group_name_H-M   'P 1'
#
loop_
_entity.id
_entity.type
_entity.pdbx_description
1 polymer ?
#
loop_
_entity_poly.entity_id
_entity_poly.type
_entity_poly.pdbx_seq_one_letter_code
_entity_poly.pdbx_strand_id
1 'polypeptide(L)'
;MTEISLLFCRISFAISHNMYMAISKVLLAAPRGFCAGVEMAIKALTWMVRAFPGPVYCYHEIVHNKIVVERFESLGVIFIDDIDEVPVGAPVMLSAHGSARMWS
;
A
#
# COMPACT_ATOMS: atom_id res chain seq x y z
N MET A 1 55.70 -23.44 30.10
CA MET A 1 55.22 -23.52 31.49
C MET A 1 54.50 -22.21 31.78
N THR A 2 53.22 -22.14 31.38
CA THR A 2 52.05 -22.39 32.25
C THR A 2 51.90 -21.20 33.20
N GLU A 3 51.20 -20.14 32.78
CA GLU A 3 50.05 -19.59 33.54
C GLU A 3 49.36 -18.41 32.79
N ILE A 4 49.12 -18.47 31.46
CA ILE A 4 48.36 -17.37 30.78
C ILE A 4 47.23 -17.88 29.82
N SER A 5 47.17 -19.17 29.51
CA SER A 5 46.20 -19.69 28.52
C SER A 5 44.84 -20.16 29.09
N LEU A 6 44.63 -20.13 30.41
CA LEU A 6 43.42 -20.73 31.03
C LEU A 6 42.39 -19.73 31.57
N LEU A 7 42.67 -18.41 31.56
CA LEU A 7 41.68 -17.41 31.97
C LEU A 7 40.82 -16.87 30.82
N PHE A 8 41.07 -17.30 29.57
CA PHE A 8 40.26 -16.91 28.40
C PHE A 8 39.25 -17.98 27.96
N CYS A 9 39.09 -19.07 28.73
CA CYS A 9 38.14 -20.16 28.44
C CYS A 9 37.04 -20.30 29.50
N ARG A 10 36.62 -19.20 30.14
CA ARG A 10 35.45 -19.18 31.04
C ARG A 10 34.52 -17.96 30.87
N ILE A 11 34.72 -17.15 29.83
CA ILE A 11 33.82 -16.04 29.45
C ILE A 11 33.22 -16.27 28.04
N SER A 12 33.16 -17.52 27.58
CA SER A 12 32.51 -17.86 26.30
C SER A 12 31.26 -18.74 26.45
N PHE A 13 30.72 -18.86 27.67
CA PHE A 13 29.55 -19.71 27.93
C PHE A 13 28.50 -19.05 28.83
N ALA A 14 28.22 -17.77 28.59
CA ALA A 14 27.09 -17.07 29.23
C ALA A 14 26.33 -16.12 28.29
N ILE A 15 26.50 -16.26 26.96
CA ILE A 15 25.73 -15.49 25.96
C ILE A 15 25.22 -16.44 24.87
N SER A 16 24.71 -17.62 25.23
CA SER A 16 24.28 -18.60 24.22
C SER A 16 22.77 -18.80 24.11
N HIS A 17 21.93 -18.32 25.03
CA HIS A 17 20.50 -18.69 25.00
C HIS A 17 19.54 -17.59 25.45
N ASN A 18 19.65 -16.35 24.94
CA ASN A 18 18.46 -15.50 24.90
C ASN A 18 18.55 -14.33 23.90
N MET A 19 18.57 -14.62 22.60
CA MET A 19 18.37 -13.55 21.61
C MET A 19 17.44 -13.98 20.46
N TYR A 20 16.44 -14.79 20.81
CA TYR A 20 15.21 -14.89 20.04
C TYR A 20 14.08 -14.55 21.00
N MET A 21 13.71 -13.27 21.05
CA MET A 21 12.45 -12.85 21.64
C MET A 21 11.33 -13.50 20.82
N ALA A 22 10.87 -14.67 21.25
CA ALA A 22 9.72 -15.33 20.65
C ALA A 22 8.51 -14.40 20.83
N ILE A 23 8.08 -13.75 19.76
CA ILE A 23 6.85 -12.95 19.76
C ILE A 23 5.70 -13.92 20.04
N SER A 24 5.21 -13.91 21.28
CA SER A 24 4.16 -14.83 21.76
C SER A 24 2.76 -14.25 21.58
N LYS A 25 2.63 -12.96 21.29
CA LYS A 25 1.36 -12.25 21.23
C LYS A 25 1.41 -11.12 20.20
N VAL A 26 0.48 -11.17 19.24
CA VAL A 26 0.21 -10.06 18.31
C VAL A 26 -1.08 -9.39 18.75
N LEU A 27 -1.03 -8.07 18.98
CA LEU A 27 -2.20 -7.27 19.29
C LEU A 27 -2.68 -6.56 18.02
N LEU A 28 -3.98 -6.65 17.74
CA LEU A 28 -4.57 -6.12 16.53
C LEU A 28 -5.61 -5.06 16.88
N ALA A 29 -5.36 -3.83 16.46
CA ALA A 29 -6.24 -2.71 16.75
C ALA A 29 -7.62 -2.85 16.06
N ALA A 30 -8.63 -2.22 16.65
CA ALA A 30 -9.96 -2.06 16.08
C ALA A 30 -10.51 -0.65 16.38
N PRO A 31 -11.10 0.06 15.39
CA PRO A 31 -11.26 -0.36 13.99
C PRO A 31 -9.94 -0.29 13.21
N ARG A 32 -9.83 -1.10 12.14
CA ARG A 32 -8.70 -1.10 11.21
C ARG A 32 -9.22 -1.43 9.80
N GLY A 33 -8.46 -1.03 8.78
CA GLY A 33 -8.83 -1.26 7.38
C GLY A 33 -9.44 -0.03 6.73
N PHE A 34 -10.33 -0.24 5.78
CA PHE A 34 -10.89 0.83 4.95
C PHE A 34 -11.92 1.66 5.70
N CYS A 35 -11.82 2.98 5.54
CA CYS A 35 -12.89 3.90 5.92
C CYS A 35 -13.96 3.93 4.82
N ALA A 36 -15.14 4.49 5.14
CA ALA A 36 -16.25 4.59 4.20
C ALA A 36 -15.86 5.30 2.88
N GLY A 37 -15.02 6.33 2.94
CA GLY A 37 -14.56 7.06 1.75
C GLY A 37 -13.73 6.20 0.79
N VAL A 38 -12.77 5.45 1.32
CA VAL A 38 -11.93 4.51 0.55
C VAL A 38 -12.80 3.41 -0.06
N GLU A 39 -13.74 2.86 0.69
CA GLU A 39 -14.65 1.83 0.19
C GLU A 39 -15.54 2.34 -0.96
N MET A 40 -16.09 3.56 -0.82
CA MET A 40 -16.90 4.19 -1.87
C MET A 40 -16.07 4.44 -3.14
N ALA A 41 -14.85 4.97 -3.01
CA ALA A 41 -13.98 5.25 -4.16
C ALA A 41 -13.62 3.98 -4.94
N ILE A 42 -13.24 2.91 -4.23
CA ILE A 42 -12.94 1.61 -4.84
C ILE A 42 -14.18 1.05 -5.55
N LYS A 43 -15.36 1.14 -4.93
CA LYS A 43 -16.62 0.68 -5.55
C LYS A 43 -16.93 1.48 -6.81
N ALA A 44 -16.83 2.81 -6.77
CA ALA A 44 -17.11 3.68 -7.91
C ALA A 44 -16.21 3.36 -9.11
N LEU A 45 -14.90 3.24 -8.91
CA LEU A 45 -13.97 2.87 -9.98
C LEU A 45 -14.23 1.45 -10.50
N THR A 46 -14.56 0.50 -9.61
CA THR A 46 -14.97 -0.86 -10.02
C THR A 46 -16.21 -0.84 -10.91
N TRP A 47 -17.20 -0.01 -10.60
CA TRP A 47 -18.41 0.14 -11.42
C TRP A 47 -18.07 0.76 -12.78
N MET A 48 -17.23 1.78 -12.81
CA MET A 48 -16.81 2.45 -14.04
C MET A 48 -16.10 1.48 -15.00
N VAL A 49 -15.15 0.67 -14.51
CA VAL A 49 -14.48 -0.37 -15.30
C VAL A 49 -15.47 -1.36 -15.93
N ARG A 50 -16.60 -1.64 -15.26
CA ARG A 50 -17.63 -2.57 -15.77
C ARG A 50 -18.62 -1.91 -16.73
N ALA A 51 -18.84 -0.62 -16.58
CA ALA A 51 -19.86 0.12 -17.32
C ALA A 51 -19.36 0.69 -18.64
N PHE A 52 -18.06 1.03 -18.73
CA PHE A 52 -17.47 1.65 -19.91
C PHE A 52 -16.51 0.70 -20.63
N PRO A 53 -16.41 0.77 -21.98
CA PRO A 53 -15.32 0.13 -22.69
C PRO A 53 -13.98 0.75 -22.26
N GLY A 54 -12.96 -0.09 -22.07
CA GLY A 54 -11.62 0.38 -21.68
C GLY A 54 -10.86 1.06 -22.83
N PRO A 55 -9.78 1.80 -22.51
CA PRO A 55 -9.28 2.07 -21.16
C PRO A 55 -10.12 3.14 -20.42
N VAL A 56 -10.13 3.06 -19.08
CA VAL A 56 -10.70 4.12 -18.22
C VAL A 56 -9.58 4.83 -17.47
N TYR A 57 -9.76 6.11 -17.18
CA TYR A 57 -8.70 6.94 -16.60
C TYR A 57 -9.01 7.30 -15.15
N CYS A 58 -7.99 7.40 -14.32
CA CYS A 58 -8.12 7.89 -12.94
C CYS A 58 -7.06 8.96 -12.67
N TYR A 59 -7.52 10.17 -12.34
CA TYR A 59 -6.65 11.29 -11.97
C TYR A 59 -6.05 11.04 -10.59
N HIS A 60 -4.75 10.77 -10.57
CA HIS A 60 -3.99 10.18 -9.47
C HIS A 60 -4.49 8.79 -9.04
N GLU A 61 -3.69 8.09 -8.24
CA GLU A 61 -4.08 6.84 -7.61
C GLU A 61 -5.41 6.99 -6.84
N ILE A 62 -6.33 6.03 -7.05
CA ILE A 62 -7.64 6.05 -6.40
C ILE A 62 -7.53 6.09 -4.87
N VAL A 63 -6.53 5.39 -4.33
CA VAL A 63 -6.07 5.37 -2.93
C VAL A 63 -4.58 5.06 -2.91
N HIS A 64 -3.83 5.54 -1.91
CA HIS A 64 -2.39 5.24 -1.75
C HIS A 64 -2.17 3.82 -1.19
N ASN A 65 -2.54 2.81 -1.98
CA ASN A 65 -2.32 1.41 -1.68
C ASN A 65 -1.92 0.67 -2.96
N LYS A 66 -0.64 0.30 -3.03
CA LYS A 66 -0.03 -0.37 -4.19
C LYS A 66 -0.81 -1.59 -4.69
N ILE A 67 -1.30 -2.44 -3.78
CA ILE A 67 -2.06 -3.65 -4.16
C ILE A 67 -3.39 -3.27 -4.82
N VAL A 68 -4.04 -2.20 -4.35
CA VAL A 68 -5.28 -1.70 -4.94
C VAL A 68 -5.01 -1.09 -6.32
N VAL A 69 -3.95 -0.32 -6.46
CA VAL A 69 -3.53 0.32 -7.72
C VAL A 69 -3.21 -0.74 -8.78
N GLU A 70 -2.31 -1.68 -8.49
CA GLU A 70 -1.92 -2.77 -9.40
C GLU A 70 -3.13 -3.59 -9.86
N ARG A 71 -4.09 -3.85 -8.96
CA ARG A 71 -5.34 -4.53 -9.30
C ARG A 71 -6.13 -3.74 -10.35
N PHE A 72 -6.27 -2.43 -10.21
CA PHE A 72 -7.01 -1.62 -11.18
C PHE A 72 -6.26 -1.46 -12.51
N GLU A 73 -4.94 -1.36 -12.49
CA GLU A 73 -4.13 -1.36 -13.72
C GLU A 73 -4.36 -2.65 -14.53
N SER A 74 -4.36 -3.82 -13.86
CA SER A 74 -4.67 -5.10 -14.51
C SER A 74 -6.09 -5.20 -15.08
N LEU A 75 -7.00 -4.34 -14.62
CA LEU A 75 -8.38 -4.25 -15.11
C LEU A 75 -8.54 -3.19 -16.23
N GLY A 76 -7.44 -2.56 -16.66
CA GLY A 76 -7.44 -1.55 -17.74
C GLY A 76 -7.70 -0.12 -17.28
N VAL A 77 -7.49 0.17 -15.99
CA VAL A 77 -7.43 1.56 -15.49
C VAL A 77 -6.04 2.14 -15.78
N ILE A 78 -5.99 3.35 -16.30
CA ILE A 78 -4.76 4.13 -16.48
C ILE A 78 -4.77 5.26 -15.46
N PHE A 79 -3.80 5.24 -14.53
CA PHE A 79 -3.57 6.34 -13.59
C PHE A 79 -2.72 7.41 -14.25
N ILE A 80 -3.15 8.66 -14.15
CA ILE A 80 -2.56 9.82 -14.82
C ILE A 80 -2.34 10.95 -13.81
N ASP A 81 -1.30 11.75 -14.03
CA ASP A 81 -0.97 12.90 -13.18
C ASP A 81 -1.53 14.20 -13.75
N ASP A 82 -1.74 14.26 -15.08
CA ASP A 82 -2.34 15.41 -15.76
C ASP A 82 -3.61 15.03 -16.53
N ILE A 83 -4.65 15.87 -16.44
CA ILE A 83 -5.92 15.66 -17.13
C ILE A 83 -5.78 15.75 -18.66
N ASP A 84 -4.77 16.46 -19.14
CA ASP A 84 -4.50 16.61 -20.58
C ASP A 84 -4.04 15.28 -21.23
N GLU A 85 -3.67 14.28 -20.42
CA GLU A 85 -3.37 12.92 -20.89
C GLU A 85 -4.63 12.12 -21.25
N VAL A 86 -5.83 12.60 -20.88
CA VAL A 86 -7.09 11.90 -21.11
C VAL A 86 -7.65 12.25 -22.50
N PRO A 87 -7.89 11.25 -23.38
CA PRO A 87 -8.52 11.49 -24.67
C PRO A 87 -9.91 12.11 -24.54
N VAL A 88 -10.26 13.01 -25.45
CA VAL A 88 -11.58 13.66 -25.45
C VAL A 88 -12.70 12.62 -25.52
N GLY A 89 -13.62 12.68 -24.56
CA GLY A 89 -14.76 11.78 -24.45
C GLY A 89 -14.45 10.46 -23.71
N ALA A 90 -13.20 10.23 -23.29
CA ALA A 90 -12.88 9.10 -22.44
C ALA A 90 -13.40 9.31 -21.00
N PRO A 91 -13.83 8.24 -20.32
CA PRO A 91 -14.34 8.34 -18.96
C PRO A 91 -13.16 8.52 -17.99
N VAL A 92 -13.30 9.49 -17.07
CA VAL A 92 -12.28 9.80 -16.04
C VAL A 92 -12.90 9.78 -14.63
N MET A 93 -12.17 9.19 -13.68
CA MET A 93 -12.48 9.17 -12.24
C MET A 93 -11.52 10.12 -11.51
N LEU A 94 -12.03 10.86 -10.53
CA LEU A 94 -11.18 11.60 -9.58
C LEU A 94 -10.84 10.72 -8.38
N SER A 95 -9.61 10.82 -7.86
CA SER A 95 -9.18 10.06 -6.68
C SER A 95 -9.96 10.43 -5.41
N ALA A 96 -9.89 9.56 -4.39
CA ALA A 96 -10.54 9.77 -3.10
C ALA A 96 -10.02 10.99 -2.32
N HIS A 97 -8.86 11.51 -2.71
CA HIS A 97 -8.20 12.65 -2.06
C HIS A 97 -8.78 14.00 -2.51
N GLY A 98 -9.57 14.01 -3.59
CA GLY A 98 -10.11 15.22 -4.20
C GLY A 98 -9.09 15.94 -5.08
N SER A 99 -9.56 16.97 -5.79
CA SER A 99 -8.73 17.85 -6.63
C SER A 99 -8.99 19.32 -6.28
N ALA A 100 -8.04 20.18 -6.62
CA ALA A 100 -8.27 21.63 -6.59
C ALA A 100 -9.37 22.02 -7.60
N ARG A 101 -9.94 23.22 -7.47
CA ARG A 101 -10.89 23.72 -8.48
C ARG A 101 -10.20 23.75 -9.83
N MET A 102 -10.63 22.85 -10.71
CA MET A 102 -10.09 22.68 -12.06
C MET A 102 -10.70 23.67 -13.07
N TRP A 103 -11.62 24.53 -12.62
CA TRP A 103 -12.27 25.56 -13.44
C TRP A 103 -12.27 26.90 -12.70
N SER A 104 -11.51 27.86 -13.24
CA SER A 104 -11.60 29.30 -12.98
C SER A 104 -11.38 30.05 -14.28
#